data_AF-A0A9X1JMZ4-F1
#
_entry.id   AF-A0A9X1JMZ4-F1
#
_cell.length_a   1.000
_cell.length_b   1.000
_cell.length_c   1.000
_cell.angle_alpha   90.00
_cell.angle_beta   90.00
_cell.angle_gamma   90.00
#
_symmetry.space_group_name_H-M   'P 1'
#
loop_
_entity.id
_entity.type
_entity.pdbx_description
1 polymer ?
#
loop_
_entity_poly.entity_id
_entity_poly.type
_entity_poly.pdbx_seq_one_letter_code
_entity_poly.pdbx_strand_id
1 'polypeptide(L)'
;MKTQSLIIILLILLMINCTVYKPFSSNKNRKESTRQIKDTFNLTSEEFKQINEDSILFEISESLAKQVSFKTTNRRIDSFLSGNYEKKQLLIALNIDQLKLKGEFDFDYTDKFNGRRLYFNTVKEYEEFMKKLDCSFIKKVNFKVDTLKN
;
A
#
# COMPACT_ATOMS: atom_id res chain seq x y z
N MET A 1 11.64 -5.00 -33.35
CA MET A 1 11.76 -4.09 -32.18
C MET A 1 10.39 -3.69 -31.60
N LYS A 2 9.42 -3.20 -32.38
CA LYS A 2 8.11 -2.75 -31.84
C LYS A 2 7.27 -3.85 -31.14
N THR A 3 7.32 -5.08 -31.63
CA THR A 3 6.60 -6.23 -31.04
C THR A 3 7.22 -6.72 -29.72
N GLN A 4 8.55 -6.71 -29.61
CA GLN A 4 9.25 -7.04 -28.37
C GLN A 4 8.99 -6.01 -27.27
N SER A 5 8.96 -4.71 -27.60
CA SER A 5 8.60 -3.66 -26.64
C SER A 5 7.15 -3.77 -26.16
N LEU A 6 6.22 -4.15 -27.04
CA LEU A 6 4.81 -4.39 -26.68
C LEU A 6 4.63 -5.57 -25.72
N ILE A 7 5.37 -6.67 -25.93
CA ILE A 7 5.35 -7.84 -25.03
C ILE A 7 5.89 -7.47 -23.65
N ILE A 8 6.95 -6.66 -23.57
CA ILE A 8 7.51 -6.19 -22.30
C ILE A 8 6.51 -5.30 -21.56
N ILE A 9 5.85 -4.37 -22.25
CA ILE A 9 4.82 -3.51 -21.66
C ILE A 9 3.62 -4.35 -21.19
N LEU A 10 3.19 -5.35 -21.98
CA LEU A 10 2.11 -6.26 -21.60
C LEU A 10 2.47 -7.11 -20.38
N LEU A 11 3.71 -7.59 -20.28
CA LEU A 11 4.21 -8.34 -19.13
C LEU A 11 4.33 -7.47 -17.87
N ILE A 12 4.74 -6.20 -18.02
CA ILE A 12 4.74 -5.23 -16.92
C ILE A 12 3.30 -4.95 -16.45
N LEU A 13 2.35 -4.78 -17.38
CA LEU A 13 0.93 -4.59 -17.05
C LEU A 13 0.31 -5.83 -16.37
N LEU A 14 0.71 -7.04 -16.77
CA LEU A 14 0.31 -8.29 -16.13
C LEU A 14 0.91 -8.44 -14.72
N MET A 15 2.15 -8.00 -14.50
CA MET A 15 2.80 -7.96 -13.18
C MET A 15 2.10 -6.97 -12.24
N ILE A 16 1.56 -5.85 -12.75
CA ILE A 16 0.78 -4.86 -11.98
C ILE A 16 -0.62 -5.39 -11.59
N ASN A 17 -1.07 -6.50 -12.20
CA ASN A 17 -2.34 -7.16 -11.89
C ASN A 17 -2.23 -8.36 -10.95
N CYS A 18 -1.01 -8.80 -10.60
CA CYS A 18 -0.80 -9.67 -9.45
C CYS A 18 -1.05 -8.84 -8.19
N THR A 19 -2.18 -9.08 -7.52
CA THR A 19 -2.45 -8.49 -6.21
C THR A 19 -1.40 -8.99 -5.22
N VAL A 20 -0.39 -8.16 -4.99
CA VAL A 20 0.66 -8.35 -3.99
C VAL A 20 0.04 -8.12 -2.61
N TYR A 21 -0.79 -9.06 -2.20
CA TYR A 21 -1.43 -9.03 -0.92
C TYR A 21 -0.72 -9.99 0.02
N LYS A 22 -0.24 -9.48 1.17
CA LYS A 22 0.29 -10.30 2.24
C LYS A 22 -0.75 -10.38 3.36
N PRO A 23 -1.40 -11.53 3.58
CA PRO A 23 -2.35 -11.68 4.67
C PRO A 23 -1.67 -11.74 6.03
N PHE A 24 -2.48 -11.54 7.08
CA PHE A 24 -2.04 -11.85 8.42
C PHE A 24 -1.62 -13.31 8.51
N SER A 25 -0.52 -13.58 9.22
CA SER A 25 -0.02 -14.95 9.39
C SER A 25 -0.93 -15.84 10.24
N SER A 26 -1.85 -15.25 11.01
CA SER A 26 -2.84 -15.98 11.80
C SER A 26 -4.06 -15.13 12.13
N ASN A 27 -5.18 -15.79 12.44
CA ASN A 27 -6.40 -15.16 12.93
C ASN A 27 -6.19 -14.41 14.26
N LYS A 28 -5.25 -14.87 15.09
CA LYS A 28 -4.90 -14.21 16.35
C LYS A 28 -4.31 -12.83 16.07
N ASN A 29 -3.32 -12.77 15.19
CA ASN A 29 -2.67 -11.52 14.79
C ASN A 29 -3.67 -10.56 14.15
N ARG A 30 -4.51 -11.08 13.25
CA ARG A 30 -5.59 -10.31 12.63
C ARG A 30 -6.51 -9.68 13.69
N LYS A 31 -6.96 -10.46 14.69
CA LYS A 31 -7.88 -9.99 15.74
C LYS A 31 -7.24 -8.90 16.60
N GLU A 32 -5.98 -9.07 16.97
CA GLU A 32 -5.21 -8.11 17.75
C GLU A 32 -5.01 -6.80 16.98
N SER A 33 -4.53 -6.88 15.73
CA SER A 33 -4.36 -5.71 14.87
C SER A 33 -5.69 -5.02 14.59
N THR A 34 -6.77 -5.77 14.39
CA THR A 34 -8.12 -5.21 14.19
C THR A 34 -8.56 -4.38 15.40
N ARG A 35 -8.35 -4.90 16.61
CA ARG A 35 -8.68 -4.17 17.85
C ARG A 35 -7.85 -2.90 17.95
N GLN A 36 -6.54 -3.00 17.74
CA GLN A 36 -5.65 -1.86 17.76
C GLN A 36 -6.05 -0.77 16.75
N ILE A 37 -6.43 -1.15 15.53
CA ILE A 37 -6.89 -0.23 14.49
C ILE A 37 -8.17 0.51 14.94
N LYS A 38 -9.16 -0.22 15.46
CA LYS A 38 -10.40 0.39 15.98
C LYS A 38 -10.10 1.38 17.09
N ASP A 39 -9.30 0.98 18.07
CA ASP A 39 -8.98 1.80 19.24
C ASP A 39 -8.13 3.02 18.85
N THR A 40 -7.25 2.90 17.85
CA THR A 40 -6.37 3.99 17.41
C THR A 40 -7.13 5.04 16.59
N PHE A 41 -7.96 4.61 15.65
CA PHE A 41 -8.63 5.51 14.70
C PHE A 41 -10.08 5.85 15.10
N ASN A 42 -10.59 5.33 16.21
CA ASN A 42 -11.94 5.60 16.74
C ASN A 42 -13.06 5.43 15.70
N LEU A 43 -12.94 4.40 14.86
CA LEU A 43 -13.87 4.15 13.75
C LEU A 43 -15.25 3.73 14.26
N THR A 44 -16.30 4.27 13.66
CA THR A 44 -17.67 3.79 13.85
C THR A 44 -17.83 2.37 13.30
N SER A 45 -18.92 1.69 13.67
CA SER A 45 -19.18 0.33 13.15
C SER A 45 -19.35 0.29 11.63
N GLU A 46 -19.91 1.33 11.02
CA GLU A 46 -20.11 1.40 9.58
C GLU A 46 -18.80 1.68 8.84
N GLU A 47 -18.01 2.64 9.30
CA GLU A 47 -16.68 2.92 8.73
C GLU A 47 -15.77 1.70 8.85
N PHE A 48 -15.80 1.04 10.00
CA PHE A 48 -15.02 -0.18 10.20
C PHE A 48 -15.44 -1.27 9.22
N LYS A 49 -16.74 -1.44 8.95
CA LYS A 49 -17.24 -2.44 7.99
C LYS A 49 -16.68 -2.21 6.58
N GLN A 50 -16.51 -0.96 6.16
CA GLN A 50 -15.94 -0.62 4.85
C GLN A 50 -14.45 -0.97 4.73
N ILE A 51 -13.70 -0.88 5.83
CA ILE A 51 -12.27 -1.20 5.85
C ILE A 51 -11.94 -2.62 6.38
N ASN A 52 -12.96 -3.41 6.78
CA ASN A 52 -12.80 -4.74 7.37
C ASN A 52 -12.47 -5.82 6.31
N GLU A 53 -11.52 -5.50 5.46
CA GLU A 53 -10.93 -6.43 4.52
C GLU A 53 -9.51 -6.75 4.97
N ASP A 54 -9.11 -8.01 4.83
CA ASP A 54 -7.85 -8.49 5.40
C ASP A 54 -6.62 -7.78 4.80
N SER A 55 -6.71 -7.29 3.55
CA SER A 55 -5.68 -6.49 2.89
C SER A 55 -5.52 -5.08 3.44
N ILE A 56 -6.64 -4.41 3.66
CA ILE A 56 -6.66 -3.04 4.18
C ILE A 56 -6.21 -3.05 5.64
N LEU A 57 -6.76 -3.96 6.45
CA LEU A 57 -6.38 -4.09 7.85
C LEU A 57 -4.89 -4.42 8.02
N PHE A 58 -4.34 -5.27 7.16
CA PHE A 58 -2.92 -5.59 7.18
C PHE A 58 -2.06 -4.36 6.90
N GLU A 59 -2.31 -3.61 5.83
CA GLU A 59 -1.51 -2.42 5.51
C GLU A 59 -1.64 -1.31 6.56
N ILE A 60 -2.82 -1.12 7.15
CA ILE A 60 -2.99 -0.17 8.26
C ILE A 60 -2.16 -0.63 9.46
N SER A 61 -2.18 -1.94 9.78
CA SER A 61 -1.38 -2.49 10.89
C SER A 61 0.13 -2.33 10.65
N GLU A 62 0.59 -2.51 9.41
CA GLU A 62 1.99 -2.28 9.02
C GLU A 62 2.37 -0.80 9.15
N SER A 63 1.47 0.12 8.78
CA SER A 63 1.68 1.55 8.98
C SER A 63 1.83 1.91 10.46
N LEU A 64 1.02 1.32 11.34
CA LEU A 64 1.18 1.48 12.80
C LEU A 64 2.51 0.90 13.30
N ALA A 65 2.85 -0.32 12.87
CA ALA A 65 4.09 -0.99 13.26
C ALA A 65 5.35 -0.22 12.82
N LYS A 66 5.32 0.40 11.64
CA LYS A 66 6.42 1.23 11.10
C LYS A 66 6.40 2.67 11.60
N GLN A 67 5.46 3.00 12.49
CA GLN A 67 5.31 4.33 13.08
C GLN A 67 5.09 5.42 12.02
N VAL A 68 4.33 5.11 10.97
CA VAL A 68 3.78 6.14 10.08
C VAL A 68 2.90 7.06 10.92
N SER A 69 2.96 8.37 10.67
CA SER A 69 2.21 9.32 11.49
C SER A 69 0.72 9.00 11.49
N PHE A 70 0.08 9.14 12.66
CA PHE A 70 -1.36 8.93 12.81
C PHE A 70 -2.14 9.78 11.79
N LYS A 71 -1.78 11.07 11.68
CA LYS A 71 -2.41 12.01 10.75
C LYS A 71 -2.35 11.53 9.29
N THR A 72 -1.21 10.99 8.87
CA THR A 72 -1.04 10.46 7.51
C THR A 72 -1.96 9.27 7.27
N THR A 73 -1.91 8.27 8.17
CA THR A 73 -2.70 7.04 8.03
C THR A 73 -4.20 7.32 8.13
N ASN A 74 -4.63 8.15 9.09
CA ASN A 74 -6.03 8.56 9.27
C ASN A 74 -6.56 9.22 8.00
N ARG A 75 -5.81 10.15 7.43
CA ARG A 75 -6.20 10.83 6.19
C ARG A 75 -6.40 9.87 5.02
N ARG A 76 -5.61 8.79 4.92
CA ARG A 76 -5.82 7.75 3.87
C ARG A 76 -7.11 6.99 4.10
N ILE A 77 -7.39 6.63 5.35
CA ILE A 77 -8.62 5.96 5.75
C ILE A 77 -9.82 6.87 5.44
N ASP A 78 -9.79 8.14 5.85
CA ASP A 78 -10.85 9.12 5.59
C ASP A 78 -11.11 9.30 4.09
N SER A 79 -10.05 9.36 3.28
CA SER A 79 -10.16 9.50 1.82
C SER A 79 -10.82 8.26 1.19
N PHE A 80 -10.51 7.06 1.68
CA PHE A 80 -11.16 5.84 1.24
C PHE A 80 -12.63 5.77 1.66
N LEU A 81 -12.94 6.08 2.92
CA LEU A 81 -14.31 6.11 3.45
C LEU A 81 -15.18 7.14 2.74
N SER A 82 -14.59 8.25 2.30
CA SER A 82 -15.27 9.30 1.52
C SER A 82 -15.41 8.97 0.03
N GLY A 83 -14.92 7.81 -0.42
CA GLY A 83 -14.97 7.39 -1.82
C GLY A 83 -13.95 8.06 -2.74
N ASN A 84 -13.00 8.81 -2.20
CA ASN A 84 -11.94 9.44 -3.01
C ASN A 84 -10.87 8.44 -3.44
N TYR A 85 -10.71 7.33 -2.71
CA TYR A 85 -9.83 6.22 -3.07
C TYR A 85 -10.61 4.97 -3.42
N GLU A 86 -10.23 4.35 -4.53
CA GLU A 86 -10.43 2.92 -4.71
C GLU A 86 -9.51 2.14 -3.77
N LYS A 87 -9.88 0.90 -3.46
CA LYS A 87 -9.07 0.00 -2.63
C LYS A 87 -7.61 -0.09 -3.08
N LYS A 88 -7.36 -0.22 -4.39
CA LYS A 88 -5.99 -0.33 -4.91
C LYS A 88 -5.18 0.93 -4.61
N GLN A 89 -5.80 2.11 -4.72
CA GLN A 89 -5.17 3.39 -4.40
C GLN A 89 -4.88 3.49 -2.90
N LEU A 90 -5.80 3.08 -2.03
CA LEU A 90 -5.56 3.03 -0.58
C LEU A 90 -4.34 2.15 -0.25
N LEU A 91 -4.28 0.93 -0.77
CA LEU A 91 -3.18 0.01 -0.49
C LEU A 91 -1.83 0.56 -0.95
N ILE A 92 -1.78 1.19 -2.13
CA ILE A 92 -0.54 1.82 -2.62
C ILE A 92 -0.15 3.02 -1.76
N ALA A 93 -1.11 3.88 -1.40
CA ALA A 93 -0.83 5.06 -0.59
C ALA A 93 -0.26 4.66 0.79
N LEU A 94 -0.89 3.72 1.48
CA LEU A 94 -0.39 3.17 2.75
C LEU A 94 1.01 2.59 2.58
N ASN A 95 1.24 1.84 1.50
CA ASN A 95 2.54 1.23 1.26
C ASN A 95 3.65 2.26 0.98
N ILE A 96 3.37 3.33 0.22
CA ILE A 96 4.31 4.43 -0.02
C ILE A 96 4.64 5.16 1.29
N ASP A 97 3.63 5.45 2.11
CA ASP A 97 3.81 6.17 3.39
C ASP A 97 4.74 5.39 4.34
N GLN A 98 4.73 4.05 4.27
CA GLN A 98 5.63 3.17 5.03
C GLN A 98 7.11 3.27 4.61
N LEU A 99 7.44 3.82 3.43
CA LEU A 99 8.81 3.89 2.91
C LEU A 99 9.65 5.04 3.50
N LYS A 100 9.10 5.84 4.43
CA LYS A 100 9.78 6.94 5.16
C LYS A 100 10.53 7.92 4.25
N LEU A 101 9.86 8.37 3.18
CA LEU A 101 10.41 9.35 2.26
C LEU A 101 10.20 10.79 2.76
N LYS A 102 10.97 11.72 2.20
CA LYS A 102 10.71 13.15 2.34
C LYS A 102 9.61 13.55 1.35
N GLY A 103 8.57 14.18 1.88
CA GLY A 103 7.41 14.60 1.10
C GLY A 103 6.18 13.77 1.39
N GLU A 104 5.06 14.23 0.86
CA GLU A 104 3.78 13.58 0.99
C GLU A 104 3.32 13.19 -0.42
N PHE A 105 2.59 12.09 -0.54
CA PHE A 105 2.07 11.58 -1.82
C PHE A 105 0.54 11.62 -1.78
N ASP A 106 -0.15 11.80 -2.90
CA ASP A 106 -1.61 11.70 -2.94
C ASP A 106 -2.15 11.28 -4.31
N PHE A 107 -3.30 10.62 -4.31
CA PHE A 107 -4.04 10.25 -5.53
C PHE A 107 -5.19 11.22 -5.81
N ASP A 108 -5.38 12.27 -5.01
CA ASP A 108 -6.40 13.28 -5.26
C ASP A 108 -6.08 14.04 -6.56
N TYR A 109 -6.89 13.80 -7.59
CA TYR A 109 -6.78 14.43 -8.92
C TYR A 109 -7.50 15.78 -8.99
N THR A 110 -8.08 16.27 -7.90
CA THR A 110 -8.73 17.59 -7.90
C THR A 110 -7.69 18.69 -7.75
N ASP A 111 -7.76 19.73 -8.60
CA ASP A 111 -6.89 20.91 -8.62
C ASP A 111 -6.88 21.73 -7.29
N LYS A 112 -7.57 21.26 -6.25
CA LYS A 112 -7.72 21.94 -4.96
C LYS A 112 -6.58 21.70 -3.99
N PHE A 113 -5.74 20.70 -4.23
CA PHE A 113 -4.51 20.51 -3.47
C PHE A 113 -3.31 20.68 -4.40
N ASN A 114 -2.56 21.79 -4.21
CA ASN A 114 -1.22 21.95 -4.75
C ASN A 114 -0.43 20.67 -4.47
N GLY A 115 -0.29 19.83 -5.51
CA GLY A 115 0.10 18.43 -5.39
C GLY A 115 1.25 18.24 -4.43
N ARG A 116 1.02 17.42 -3.41
CA ARG A 116 2.10 16.94 -2.55
C ARG A 116 2.98 16.06 -3.43
N ARG A 117 4.15 16.62 -3.81
CA ARG A 117 5.11 15.98 -4.70
C ARG A 117 6.11 15.22 -3.85
N LEU A 118 6.36 13.96 -4.22
CA LEU A 118 7.58 13.29 -3.78
C LEU A 118 8.76 14.10 -4.32
N TYR A 119 9.65 14.53 -3.44
CA TYR A 119 10.79 15.34 -3.82
C TYR A 119 12.04 14.48 -3.76
N PHE A 120 12.71 14.36 -4.91
CA PHE A 120 13.98 13.68 -5.04
C PHE A 120 15.03 14.71 -5.41
N ASN A 121 16.06 14.86 -4.58
CA ASN A 121 17.17 15.78 -4.82
C ASN A 121 18.14 15.22 -5.87
N THR A 122 18.17 13.90 -6.05
CA THR A 122 19.11 13.21 -6.92
C THR A 122 18.46 12.01 -7.63
N VAL A 123 19.01 11.63 -8.79
CA VAL A 123 18.62 10.41 -9.51
C VAL A 123 18.81 9.16 -8.62
N LYS A 124 19.87 9.13 -7.82
CA LYS A 124 20.13 8.03 -6.88
C LYS A 124 19.02 7.90 -5.83
N GLU A 125 18.50 9.02 -5.31
CA GLU A 125 17.37 9.01 -4.36
C GLU A 125 16.11 8.42 -4.99
N TYR A 126 15.86 8.74 -6.27
CA TYR A 126 14.77 8.16 -7.05
C TYR A 126 14.98 6.65 -7.30
N GLU A 127 16.18 6.23 -7.71
CA GLU A 127 16.48 4.80 -7.94
C GLU A 127 16.35 3.97 -6.67
N GLU A 128 16.85 4.49 -5.53
CA GLU A 128 16.68 3.85 -4.23
C GLU A 128 15.21 3.76 -3.82
N PHE A 129 14.41 4.79 -4.14
CA PHE A 129 12.96 4.75 -3.96
C PHE A 129 12.30 3.67 -4.82
N MET A 130 12.56 3.64 -6.12
CA MET A 130 12.01 2.63 -7.03
C MET A 130 12.40 1.23 -6.59
N LYS A 131 13.66 1.03 -6.18
CA LYS A 131 14.11 -0.25 -5.63
C LYS A 131 13.39 -0.63 -4.34
N LYS A 132 13.13 0.32 -3.44
CA LYS A 132 12.36 0.08 -2.20
C LYS A 132 10.90 -0.24 -2.51
N LEU A 133 10.31 0.47 -3.45
CA LEU A 133 8.95 0.28 -3.93
C LEU A 133 8.81 -1.13 -4.53
N ASP A 134 9.66 -1.47 -5.51
CA ASP A 134 9.73 -2.78 -6.13
C ASP A 134 10.01 -3.87 -5.10
N CYS A 135 10.98 -3.69 -4.18
CA CYS A 135 11.22 -4.66 -3.12
C CYS A 135 10.05 -4.81 -2.16
N SER A 136 9.30 -3.73 -1.88
CA SER A 136 8.14 -3.79 -1.00
C SER A 136 6.99 -4.56 -1.67
N PHE A 137 6.88 -4.48 -2.99
CA PHE A 137 5.96 -5.32 -3.76
C PHE A 137 6.50 -6.76 -3.88
N ILE A 138 7.75 -6.96 -4.27
CA ILE A 138 8.34 -8.28 -4.50
C ILE A 138 8.49 -9.09 -3.20
N LYS A 139 8.94 -8.51 -2.08
CA LYS A 139 9.06 -9.22 -0.78
C LYS A 139 7.70 -9.61 -0.17
N LYS A 140 6.61 -9.02 -0.65
CA LYS A 140 5.25 -9.43 -0.30
C LYS A 140 4.76 -10.61 -1.15
N VAL A 141 5.44 -10.92 -2.26
CA VAL A 141 5.29 -12.16 -3.02
C VAL A 141 6.25 -13.21 -2.45
N ASN A 142 5.86 -13.86 -1.35
CA ASN A 142 6.50 -15.13 -0.98
C ASN A 142 6.07 -16.16 -2.03
N PHE A 143 6.89 -16.38 -3.05
CA PHE A 143 6.82 -17.63 -3.81
C PHE A 143 7.13 -18.76 -2.82
N LYS A 144 6.10 -19.46 -2.34
CA LYS A 144 6.27 -20.84 -1.93
C LYS A 144 6.63 -21.60 -3.21
N VAL A 145 7.91 -21.72 -3.49
CA VAL A 145 8.39 -22.78 -4.36
C VAL A 145 8.25 -24.04 -3.52
N ASP A 146 7.14 -24.77 -3.71
CA ASP A 146 7.05 -26.15 -3.25
C ASP A 146 8.11 -26.94 -4.02
N THR A 147 9.32 -27.04 -3.48
CA THR A 147 10.29 -28.08 -3.84
C THR A 147 9.81 -29.41 -3.27
N LEU A 148 8.68 -29.89 -3.79
CA LEU A 148 8.28 -31.28 -3.71
C LEU A 148 7.67 -31.66 -5.06
N LYS A 149 8.55 -31.86 -6.04
CA LYS A 149 8.28 -32.76 -7.18
C LYS A 149 9.60 -33.17 -7.84
N ASN A 150 9.97 -34.41 -7.52
CA ASN A 150 10.94 -35.34 -8.13
C ASN A 150 12.42 -34.95 -8.16
#